data_AF-A0A972P2L2-F1
#
_entry.id   AF-A0A972P2L2-F1
#
_cell.length_a   1.000
_cell.length_b   1.000
_cell.length_c   1.000
_cell.angle_alpha   90.00
_cell.angle_beta   90.00
_cell.angle_gamma   90.00
#
_symmetry.space_group_name_H-M   'P 1'
#
loop_
_entity.id
_entity.type
_entity.pdbx_description
1 polymer ?
#
loop_
_entity_poly.entity_id
_entity_poly.type
_entity_poly.pdbx_seq_one_letter_code
_entity_poly.pdbx_strand_id
1 'polypeptide(L)'
;MSSWMQRLSQHYDRMRRRYPDDELMILFDIDGTILDSRYMIHYTLQSYDRAHGTDWFAELAIKDVTSCESHVEQVLESMGIHGAPQEDVLAWYEERCWSQENILRSHRPFAGVMDVIRWFEIQPRTHVGLNTGRPEPIRRETLLSLNNIGREYKVSFLSEHLFMNRRGWNEGILEEKAEGIRHFRRMGYHVIAFVDNEPENLQAIAEMDDADDILLLHAHTIFRSKRTQLPVRTVAGRDYDITELVPEKSLPRHVQFVWHGVNDEANLRQFMASSIEWAECDVRFDPDGEHVILRNDSFRETPPDPDEPFVRIEDALVIYQEGGKSLKLDLKENGHLLDRILTILRNAGMPERRLWFNGTVEVLQREGFRKLTEAFPGAIIQCPVDFLVPVIIGAPTRALAVLDTLHGWGINRFSVNWRASEKHDIINKLEKWGYELNIYNVPDLEAFLKAVVLLPRSVTSDFNFPKWHYYGRGPGLGQRHFEYSITHVPEGPAL
;
A
#
# COMPACT_ATOMS: atom_id res chain seq x y z
N MET A 1 7.49 -24.06 2.41
CA MET A 1 8.58 -23.30 3.06
C MET A 1 8.08 -21.87 3.26
N SER A 2 8.39 -21.22 4.38
CA SER A 2 8.01 -19.82 4.66
C SER A 2 8.66 -18.87 3.65
N SER A 3 7.91 -17.88 3.15
CA SER A 3 8.47 -16.81 2.31
C SER A 3 9.50 -15.96 3.09
N TRP A 4 10.35 -15.22 2.38
CA TRP A 4 11.33 -14.32 3.02
C TRP A 4 10.65 -13.16 3.77
N MET A 5 9.52 -12.65 3.27
CA MET A 5 8.70 -11.65 3.97
C MET A 5 8.07 -12.21 5.25
N GLN A 6 7.57 -13.45 5.22
CA GLN A 6 7.08 -14.10 6.43
C GLN A 6 8.21 -14.32 7.47
N ARG A 7 9.42 -14.67 7.02
CA ARG A 7 10.60 -14.78 7.89
C ARG A 7 11.00 -13.45 8.51
N LEU A 8 10.97 -12.37 7.73
CA LEU A 8 11.22 -11.02 8.22
C LEU A 8 10.16 -10.60 9.26
N SER A 9 8.87 -10.84 8.98
CA SER A 9 7.77 -10.60 9.93
C SER A 9 7.96 -11.33 11.26
N GLN A 10 8.23 -12.64 11.21
CA GLN A 10 8.45 -13.46 12.41
C GLN A 10 9.71 -13.04 13.19
N HIS A 11 10.76 -12.65 12.48
CA HIS A 11 11.99 -12.16 13.12
C HIS A 11 11.73 -10.81 13.81
N TYR A 12 11.05 -9.87 13.13
CA TYR A 12 10.66 -8.58 13.70
C TYR A 12 9.82 -8.76 14.97
N ASP A 13 8.79 -9.59 14.93
CA ASP A 13 7.94 -9.92 16.08
C ASP A 13 8.77 -10.46 17.27
N ARG A 14 9.75 -11.33 16.99
CA ARG A 14 10.63 -11.91 18.01
C ARG A 14 11.55 -10.84 18.61
N MET A 15 12.17 -10.01 17.79
CA MET A 15 13.07 -8.95 18.26
C MET A 15 12.32 -7.88 19.04
N ARG A 16 11.13 -7.47 18.61
CA ARG A 16 10.31 -6.51 19.35
C ARG A 16 9.87 -7.03 20.72
N ARG A 17 9.64 -8.34 20.88
CA ARG A 17 9.37 -8.94 22.20
C ARG A 17 10.61 -9.06 23.08
N ARG A 18 11.77 -9.33 22.49
CA ARG A 18 13.04 -9.47 23.21
C ARG A 18 13.59 -8.11 23.65
N TYR A 19 13.42 -7.10 22.83
CA TYR A 19 13.91 -5.73 23.00
C TYR A 19 12.75 -4.73 22.89
N PRO A 20 11.80 -4.74 23.84
CA PRO A 20 10.61 -3.89 23.78
C PRO A 20 10.95 -2.41 23.83
N ASP A 21 12.04 -2.08 24.53
CA ASP A 21 12.47 -0.72 24.81
C ASP A 21 13.63 -0.22 23.94
N ASP A 22 14.02 -0.97 22.91
CA ASP A 22 15.10 -0.57 22.01
C ASP A 22 14.53 0.11 20.74
N GLU A 23 15.33 1.01 20.16
CA GLU A 23 15.10 1.57 18.83
C GLU A 23 15.56 0.54 17.78
N LEU A 24 14.64 -0.30 17.30
CA LEU A 24 14.99 -1.34 16.31
C LEU A 24 15.22 -0.71 14.94
N MET A 25 16.19 -1.23 14.19
CA MET A 25 16.50 -0.76 12.84
C MET A 25 16.61 -1.91 11.85
N ILE A 26 15.99 -1.73 10.69
CA ILE A 26 16.12 -2.60 9.52
C ILE A 26 16.90 -1.81 8.47
N LEU A 27 17.99 -2.40 7.98
CA LEU A 27 18.85 -1.78 7.00
C LEU A 27 18.62 -2.37 5.62
N PHE A 28 18.50 -1.50 4.62
CA PHE A 28 18.43 -1.87 3.21
C PHE A 28 19.64 -1.31 2.46
N ASP A 29 20.22 -2.12 1.58
CA ASP A 29 20.94 -1.57 0.44
C ASP A 29 19.94 -0.85 -0.50
N ILE A 30 20.46 0.05 -1.33
CA ILE A 30 19.65 0.81 -2.29
C ILE A 30 19.54 0.08 -3.62
N ASP A 31 20.67 -0.29 -4.24
CA ASP A 31 20.74 -0.72 -5.63
C ASP A 31 20.52 -2.23 -5.74
N GLY A 32 19.60 -2.67 -6.58
CA GLY A 32 19.22 -4.09 -6.65
C GLY A 32 18.38 -4.57 -5.46
N THR A 33 18.18 -3.74 -4.43
CA THR A 33 17.32 -4.06 -3.28
C THR A 33 16.07 -3.18 -3.24
N ILE A 34 16.23 -1.85 -3.19
CA ILE A 34 15.11 -0.90 -3.28
C ILE A 34 14.88 -0.48 -4.72
N LEU A 35 15.95 -0.04 -5.40
CA LEU A 35 15.91 0.46 -6.76
C LEU A 35 16.29 -0.64 -7.75
N ASP A 36 15.48 -0.77 -8.79
CA ASP A 36 15.75 -1.65 -9.91
C ASP A 36 16.72 -0.97 -10.88
N SER A 37 18.02 -1.30 -10.75
CA SER A 37 19.10 -0.68 -11.53
C SER A 37 18.97 -0.92 -13.04
N ARG A 38 18.15 -1.89 -13.49
CA ARG A 38 17.87 -2.11 -14.91
C ARG A 38 17.27 -0.90 -15.60
N TYR A 39 16.42 -0.14 -14.90
CA TYR A 39 15.81 1.07 -15.46
C TYR A 39 16.85 2.19 -15.65
N MET A 40 17.84 2.27 -14.77
CA MET A 40 18.95 3.20 -14.89
C MET A 40 19.86 2.85 -16.08
N ILE A 41 20.20 1.55 -16.21
CA ILE A 41 20.97 1.04 -17.35
C ILE A 41 20.24 1.34 -18.66
N HIS A 42 18.98 0.91 -18.74
CA HIS A 42 18.11 1.09 -19.90
C HIS A 42 17.98 2.56 -20.31
N TYR A 43 17.68 3.45 -19.36
CA TYR A 43 17.54 4.87 -19.65
C TYR A 43 18.84 5.51 -20.17
N THR A 44 19.99 5.11 -19.62
CA THR A 44 21.31 5.63 -20.02
C THR A 44 21.71 5.15 -21.40
N LEU A 45 21.43 3.90 -21.75
CA LEU A 45 21.68 3.36 -23.09
C LEU A 45 20.74 4.01 -24.13
N GLN A 46 19.45 4.17 -23.82
CA GLN A 46 18.55 4.89 -24.72
C GLN A 46 18.87 6.39 -24.84
N SER A 47 19.56 6.99 -23.86
CA SER A 47 20.00 8.39 -23.99
C SER A 47 21.20 8.53 -24.92
N TYR A 48 22.03 7.49 -25.05
CA TYR A 48 23.10 7.43 -26.04
C TYR A 48 22.52 7.52 -27.46
N ASP A 49 21.49 6.71 -27.76
CA ASP A 49 20.80 6.73 -29.06
C ASP A 49 20.27 8.13 -29.41
N ARG A 50 19.61 8.79 -28.45
CA ARG A 50 19.09 10.14 -28.64
C ARG A 50 20.19 11.17 -28.91
N ALA A 51 21.36 11.01 -28.29
CA ALA A 51 22.46 11.96 -28.42
C ALA A 51 23.29 11.77 -29.69
N HIS A 52 23.44 10.52 -30.14
CA HIS A 52 24.28 10.16 -31.29
C HIS A 52 23.50 9.84 -32.56
N GLY A 53 22.17 9.82 -32.51
CA GLY A 53 21.31 9.50 -33.64
C GLY A 53 21.38 8.04 -34.07
N THR A 54 21.71 7.15 -33.13
CA THR A 54 21.70 5.69 -33.33
C THR A 54 20.36 5.09 -32.90
N ASP A 55 20.13 3.84 -33.26
CA ASP A 55 18.93 3.06 -32.91
C ASP A 55 19.28 1.73 -32.21
N TRP A 56 20.50 1.61 -31.69
CA TRP A 56 21.05 0.37 -31.13
C TRP A 56 20.23 -0.15 -29.94
N PHE A 57 19.63 0.73 -29.15
CA PHE A 57 18.88 0.42 -27.94
C PHE A 57 17.38 0.70 -28.07
N ALA A 58 16.88 0.93 -29.30
CA ALA A 58 15.47 1.23 -29.54
C ALA A 58 14.54 0.08 -29.11
N GLU A 59 14.96 -1.17 -29.31
CA GLU A 59 14.19 -2.37 -28.97
C GLU A 59 14.60 -3.01 -27.63
N LEU A 60 15.58 -2.45 -26.92
CA LEU A 60 16.03 -2.97 -25.63
C LEU A 60 14.89 -2.90 -24.62
N ALA A 61 14.43 -4.04 -24.10
CA ALA A 61 13.46 -4.07 -23.01
C ALA A 61 14.17 -4.20 -21.66
N ILE A 62 13.51 -3.78 -20.57
CA ILE A 62 14.04 -3.88 -19.21
C ILE A 62 14.44 -5.31 -18.84
N LYS A 63 13.68 -6.31 -19.30
CA LYS A 63 13.95 -7.73 -19.03
C LYS A 63 15.23 -8.26 -19.69
N ASP A 64 15.73 -7.57 -20.72
CA ASP A 64 16.94 -7.95 -21.46
C ASP A 64 18.21 -7.43 -20.77
N VAL A 65 18.06 -6.46 -19.86
CA VAL A 65 19.13 -6.03 -18.96
C VAL A 65 19.31 -7.10 -17.88
N THR A 66 20.32 -7.95 -18.06
CA THR A 66 20.59 -9.13 -17.21
C THR A 66 21.79 -8.96 -16.28
N SER A 67 22.60 -7.92 -16.47
CA SER A 67 23.74 -7.59 -15.61
C SER A 67 23.47 -6.34 -14.77
N CYS A 68 24.23 -6.19 -13.69
CA CYS A 68 24.19 -4.99 -12.83
C CYS A 68 24.89 -3.80 -13.50
N GLU A 69 24.73 -2.62 -12.91
CA GLU A 69 25.23 -1.34 -13.41
C GLU A 69 26.76 -1.26 -13.56
N SER A 70 27.51 -2.13 -12.89
CA SER A 70 28.97 -2.23 -13.04
C SER A 70 29.45 -3.18 -14.14
N HIS A 71 28.55 -3.89 -14.85
CA HIS A 71 28.88 -4.87 -15.88
C HIS A 71 28.03 -4.68 -17.16
N VAL A 72 27.83 -3.41 -17.57
CA VAL A 72 27.03 -3.08 -18.77
C VAL A 72 27.66 -3.61 -20.06
N GLU A 73 28.97 -3.82 -20.07
CA GLU A 73 29.69 -4.51 -21.15
C GLU A 73 29.02 -5.82 -21.59
N GLN A 74 28.48 -6.61 -20.64
CA GLN A 74 27.82 -7.88 -20.93
C GLN A 74 26.48 -7.69 -21.68
N VAL A 75 25.78 -6.59 -21.40
CA VAL A 75 24.56 -6.22 -22.14
C VAL A 75 24.94 -5.86 -23.57
N LEU A 76 25.98 -5.03 -23.76
CA LEU A 76 26.45 -4.63 -25.08
C LEU A 76 26.90 -5.85 -25.91
N GLU A 77 27.64 -6.77 -25.29
CA GLU A 77 28.07 -8.02 -25.93
C GLU A 77 26.89 -8.89 -26.34
N SER A 78 25.86 -9.01 -25.50
CA SER A 78 24.66 -9.77 -25.81
C SER A 78 23.86 -9.20 -26.99
N MET A 79 24.02 -7.89 -27.25
CA MET A 79 23.43 -7.18 -28.39
C MET A 79 24.33 -7.17 -29.63
N GLY A 80 25.52 -7.80 -29.57
CA GLY A 80 26.47 -7.83 -30.67
C GLY A 80 27.24 -6.52 -30.89
N ILE A 81 27.26 -5.62 -29.89
CA ILE A 81 28.00 -4.36 -29.93
C ILE A 81 29.42 -4.63 -29.40
N HIS A 82 30.41 -4.53 -30.29
CA HIS A 82 31.81 -4.86 -29.98
C HIS A 82 32.77 -3.81 -30.55
N GLY A 83 33.99 -3.75 -29.98
CA GLY A 83 35.08 -2.91 -30.50
C GLY A 83 34.86 -1.43 -30.24
N ALA A 84 35.23 -0.56 -31.18
CA ALA A 84 35.15 0.90 -30.99
C ALA A 84 33.74 1.42 -30.59
N PRO A 85 32.63 0.91 -31.16
CA PRO A 85 31.28 1.21 -30.68
C PRO A 85 31.05 0.89 -29.19
N GLN A 86 31.59 -0.22 -28.70
CA GLN A 86 31.44 -0.65 -27.32
C GLN A 86 32.20 0.30 -26.37
N GLU A 87 33.44 0.66 -26.72
CA GLU A 87 34.25 1.60 -25.95
C GLU A 87 33.58 2.97 -25.83
N ASP A 88 33.00 3.47 -26.93
CA ASP A 88 32.31 4.77 -26.96
C ASP A 88 31.05 4.77 -26.08
N VAL A 89 30.24 3.71 -26.15
CA VAL A 89 29.06 3.56 -25.29
C VAL A 89 29.44 3.41 -23.82
N LEU A 90 30.51 2.66 -23.50
CA LEU A 90 30.97 2.50 -22.13
C LEU A 90 31.46 3.83 -21.54
N ALA A 91 32.22 4.62 -22.29
CA ALA A 91 32.65 5.95 -21.85
C ALA A 91 31.46 6.88 -21.59
N TRP A 92 30.45 6.87 -22.48
CA TRP A 92 29.20 7.61 -22.27
C TRP A 92 28.46 7.14 -21.01
N TYR A 93 28.40 5.83 -20.81
CA TYR A 93 27.71 5.21 -19.68
C TYR A 93 28.36 5.58 -18.35
N GLU A 94 29.68 5.46 -18.24
CA GLU A 94 30.45 5.81 -17.04
C GLU A 94 30.26 7.28 -16.63
N GLU A 95 30.22 8.20 -17.61
CA GLU A 95 30.02 9.63 -17.36
C GLU A 95 28.59 9.94 -16.86
N ARG A 96 27.57 9.23 -17.37
CA ARG A 96 26.17 9.65 -17.22
C ARG A 96 25.33 8.80 -16.30
N CYS A 97 25.66 7.53 -16.10
CA CYS A 97 24.84 6.60 -15.30
C CYS A 97 24.48 7.19 -13.94
N TRP A 98 25.46 7.77 -13.25
CA TRP A 98 25.32 8.38 -11.92
C TRP A 98 25.20 9.90 -11.95
N SER A 99 24.92 10.49 -13.11
CA SER A 99 24.65 11.92 -13.20
C SER A 99 23.37 12.28 -12.43
N GLN A 100 23.30 13.52 -11.94
CA GLN A 100 22.13 14.03 -11.24
C GLN A 100 20.84 13.86 -12.08
N GLU A 101 20.90 14.11 -13.39
CA GLU A 101 19.75 13.94 -14.28
C GLU A 101 19.28 12.48 -14.33
N ASN A 102 20.20 11.53 -14.50
CA ASN A 102 19.84 10.12 -14.62
C ASN A 102 19.32 9.56 -13.29
N ILE A 103 19.94 9.90 -12.16
CA ILE A 103 19.48 9.52 -10.81
C ILE A 103 18.03 9.97 -10.58
N LEU A 104 17.65 11.16 -11.05
CA LEU A 104 16.30 11.70 -10.83
C LEU A 104 15.25 11.16 -11.79
N ARG A 105 15.64 10.75 -13.01
CA ARG A 105 14.69 10.34 -14.06
C ARG A 105 14.50 8.83 -14.17
N SER A 106 15.56 8.06 -13.94
CA SER A 106 15.60 6.64 -14.30
C SER A 106 15.25 5.70 -13.15
N HIS A 107 15.44 6.11 -11.90
CA HIS A 107 15.19 5.25 -10.74
C HIS A 107 13.73 4.80 -10.67
N ARG A 108 13.54 3.49 -10.49
CA ARG A 108 12.25 2.86 -10.23
C ARG A 108 12.41 1.89 -9.06
N PRO A 109 11.51 1.89 -8.07
CA PRO A 109 11.58 0.94 -6.98
C PRO A 109 11.12 -0.46 -7.45
N PHE A 110 11.61 -1.52 -6.81
CA PHE A 110 11.01 -2.84 -6.95
C PHE A 110 9.56 -2.82 -6.43
N ALA A 111 8.67 -3.57 -7.08
CA ALA A 111 7.27 -3.66 -6.67
C ALA A 111 7.16 -4.14 -5.20
N GLY A 112 6.38 -3.43 -4.39
CA GLY A 112 6.12 -3.76 -2.98
C GLY A 112 7.15 -3.27 -1.97
N VAL A 113 8.37 -2.91 -2.39
CA VAL A 113 9.45 -2.55 -1.42
C VAL A 113 9.10 -1.31 -0.59
N MET A 114 8.45 -0.32 -1.21
CA MET A 114 8.03 0.90 -0.50
C MET A 114 6.90 0.62 0.50
N ASP A 115 6.02 -0.34 0.20
CA ASP A 115 4.96 -0.77 1.13
C ASP A 115 5.56 -1.49 2.35
N VAL A 116 6.58 -2.32 2.13
CA VAL A 116 7.35 -2.99 3.20
C VAL A 116 8.11 -1.97 4.06
N ILE A 117 8.79 -1.00 3.45
CA ILE A 117 9.49 0.07 4.18
C ILE A 117 8.50 0.89 4.99
N ARG A 118 7.40 1.31 4.36
CA ARG A 118 6.34 2.08 5.01
C ARG A 118 5.78 1.34 6.22
N TRP A 119 5.55 0.04 6.10
CA TRP A 119 5.06 -0.79 7.20
C TRP A 119 5.96 -0.71 8.42
N PHE A 120 7.28 -0.72 8.25
CA PHE A 120 8.23 -0.63 9.37
C PHE A 120 8.37 0.79 9.92
N GLU A 121 8.36 1.82 9.07
CA GLU A 121 8.41 3.23 9.50
C GLU A 121 7.23 3.64 10.40
N ILE A 122 6.06 3.00 10.24
CA ILE A 122 4.88 3.29 11.08
C ILE A 122 4.85 2.47 12.37
N GLN A 123 5.76 1.52 12.57
CA GLN A 123 5.80 0.76 13.82
C GLN A 123 6.45 1.59 14.93
N PRO A 124 5.98 1.45 16.19
CA PRO A 124 6.61 2.11 17.31
C PRO A 124 8.11 1.77 17.41
N ARG A 125 8.94 2.79 17.65
CA ARG A 125 10.38 2.66 17.96
C ARG A 125 11.14 1.82 16.93
N THR A 126 10.74 1.92 15.67
CA THR A 126 11.28 1.15 14.55
C THR A 126 11.71 2.11 13.47
N HIS A 127 12.91 1.90 12.93
CA HIS A 127 13.53 2.77 11.94
C HIS A 127 13.94 1.95 10.73
N VAL A 128 13.87 2.57 9.55
CA VAL A 128 14.43 2.01 8.32
C VAL A 128 15.66 2.84 7.97
N GLY A 129 16.81 2.18 7.90
CA GLY A 129 18.06 2.79 7.49
C GLY A 129 18.54 2.27 6.14
N LEU A 130 19.42 3.04 5.53
CA LEU A 130 20.06 2.75 4.26
C LEU A 130 21.56 2.53 4.49
N ASN A 131 22.09 1.42 4.00
CA ASN A 131 23.51 1.10 4.06
C ASN A 131 23.97 0.70 2.66
N THR A 132 24.52 1.66 1.92
CA THR A 132 24.74 1.54 0.46
C THR A 132 26.20 1.61 0.06
N GLY A 133 26.53 0.91 -1.03
CA GLY A 133 27.84 1.03 -1.70
C GLY A 133 28.04 2.35 -2.47
N ARG A 134 26.97 3.15 -2.67
CA ARG A 134 27.07 4.48 -3.28
C ARG A 134 27.98 5.40 -2.47
N PRO A 135 28.77 6.28 -3.11
CA PRO A 135 29.71 7.11 -2.40
C PRO A 135 29.05 8.36 -1.79
N GLU A 136 29.61 8.83 -0.68
CA GLU A 136 29.14 10.00 0.09
C GLU A 136 28.86 11.27 -0.75
N PRO A 137 29.63 11.63 -1.80
CA PRO A 137 29.39 12.85 -2.58
C PRO A 137 28.03 12.94 -3.28
N ILE A 138 27.35 11.81 -3.55
CA ILE A 138 26.03 11.79 -4.21
C ILE A 138 24.86 11.63 -3.22
N ARG A 139 25.11 11.87 -1.92
CA ARG A 139 24.10 11.76 -0.85
C ARG A 139 22.85 12.57 -1.14
N ARG A 140 23.01 13.82 -1.56
CA ARG A 140 21.89 14.76 -1.77
C ARG A 140 20.98 14.27 -2.89
N GLU A 141 21.56 13.88 -4.02
CA GLU A 141 20.86 13.40 -5.21
C GLU A 141 20.16 12.06 -4.91
N THR A 142 20.83 11.18 -4.16
CA THR A 142 20.28 9.90 -3.71
C THR A 142 19.04 10.11 -2.83
N LEU A 143 19.15 10.94 -1.78
CA LEU A 143 18.01 11.24 -0.91
C LEU A 143 16.89 11.98 -1.65
N LEU A 144 17.21 12.91 -2.53
CA LEU A 144 16.22 13.62 -3.33
C LEU A 144 15.44 12.67 -4.23
N SER A 145 16.13 11.76 -4.92
CA SER A 145 15.51 10.76 -5.79
C SER A 145 14.63 9.80 -4.99
N LEU A 146 15.17 9.19 -3.93
CA LEU A 146 14.43 8.24 -3.10
C LEU A 146 13.20 8.87 -2.44
N ASN A 147 13.30 10.08 -1.89
CA ASN A 147 12.16 10.77 -1.28
C ASN A 147 11.14 11.26 -2.31
N ASN A 148 11.55 11.51 -3.55
CA ASN A 148 10.60 11.83 -4.61
C ASN A 148 9.76 10.60 -5.01
N ILE A 149 10.38 9.42 -5.05
CA ILE A 149 9.71 8.13 -5.27
C ILE A 149 8.84 7.75 -4.06
N GLY A 150 9.40 7.85 -2.85
CA GLY A 150 8.74 7.47 -1.59
C GLY A 150 7.50 8.30 -1.26
N ARG A 151 7.35 9.51 -1.85
CA ARG A 151 6.22 10.41 -1.62
C ARG A 151 4.86 9.75 -1.84
N GLU A 152 4.73 8.93 -2.89
CA GLU A 152 3.49 8.20 -3.21
C GLU A 152 3.08 7.23 -2.08
N TYR A 153 4.08 6.67 -1.39
CA TYR A 153 3.93 5.65 -0.35
C TYR A 153 4.00 6.22 1.06
N LYS A 154 4.14 7.55 1.20
CA LYS A 154 4.44 8.25 2.46
C LYS A 154 5.69 7.73 3.17
N VAL A 155 6.68 7.33 2.37
CA VAL A 155 8.01 6.92 2.84
C VAL A 155 8.95 8.11 2.79
N SER A 156 9.78 8.27 3.81
CA SER A 156 10.79 9.33 3.86
C SER A 156 12.11 8.84 4.46
N PHE A 157 13.17 8.92 3.67
CA PHE A 157 14.53 8.60 4.08
C PHE A 157 15.24 9.85 4.63
N LEU A 158 15.67 9.75 5.89
CA LEU A 158 16.42 10.80 6.57
C LEU A 158 17.92 10.65 6.32
N SER A 159 18.64 11.77 6.26
CA SER A 159 20.10 11.74 6.08
C SER A 159 20.83 11.05 7.23
N GLU A 160 20.29 11.13 8.45
CA GLU A 160 20.85 10.47 9.64
C GLU A 160 20.65 8.95 9.65
N HIS A 161 19.73 8.45 8.83
CA HIS A 161 19.49 7.01 8.63
C HIS A 161 20.18 6.49 7.35
N LEU A 162 21.08 7.27 6.76
CA LEU A 162 21.81 6.90 5.54
C LEU A 162 23.32 6.83 5.79
N PHE A 163 23.86 5.62 5.68
CA PHE A 163 25.28 5.35 5.63
C PHE A 163 25.71 5.06 4.19
N MET A 164 26.76 5.75 3.72
CA MET A 164 27.28 5.66 2.36
C MET A 164 28.78 5.40 2.38
N ASN A 165 29.29 4.85 1.28
CA ASN A 165 30.70 4.53 1.13
C ASN A 165 31.56 5.81 1.13
N ARG A 166 32.55 5.87 2.04
CA ARG A 166 33.46 7.02 2.15
C ARG A 166 34.69 6.94 1.24
N ARG A 167 34.94 5.77 0.66
CA ARG A 167 36.14 5.46 -0.14
C ARG A 167 35.94 5.69 -1.63
N GLY A 168 34.72 5.98 -2.06
CA GLY A 168 34.40 6.22 -3.47
C GLY A 168 33.70 5.03 -4.12
N TRP A 169 33.71 4.98 -5.45
CA TRP A 169 33.04 3.92 -6.20
C TRP A 169 33.83 2.61 -6.14
N ASN A 170 33.14 1.49 -5.86
CA ASN A 170 33.72 0.14 -5.90
C ASN A 170 34.90 -0.13 -4.96
N GLU A 171 35.26 0.80 -4.08
CA GLU A 171 36.37 0.65 -3.15
C GLU A 171 35.88 0.31 -1.73
N GLY A 172 36.41 -0.76 -1.15
CA GLY A 172 36.18 -1.14 0.25
C GLY A 172 34.70 -1.35 0.64
N ILE A 173 33.86 -1.78 -0.30
CA ILE A 173 32.40 -1.92 -0.06
C ILE A 173 32.15 -2.84 1.13
N LEU A 174 32.82 -4.00 1.22
CA LEU A 174 32.59 -4.97 2.29
C LEU A 174 32.89 -4.39 3.68
N GLU A 175 34.01 -3.67 3.82
CA GLU A 175 34.39 -3.02 5.08
C GLU A 175 33.42 -1.90 5.45
N GLU A 176 32.98 -1.11 4.47
CA GLU A 176 32.04 -0.01 4.67
C GLU A 176 30.64 -0.53 5.02
N LYS A 177 30.20 -1.67 4.45
CA LYS A 177 28.94 -2.31 4.83
C LYS A 177 28.93 -2.74 6.29
N ALA A 178 30.01 -3.38 6.75
CA ALA A 178 30.17 -3.72 8.16
C ALA A 178 30.27 -2.47 9.05
N GLU A 179 30.94 -1.41 8.58
CA GLU A 179 31.04 -0.15 9.31
C GLU A 179 29.69 0.57 9.42
N GLY A 180 28.82 0.47 8.42
CA GLY A 180 27.45 0.99 8.48
C GLY A 180 26.65 0.38 9.63
N ILE A 181 26.74 -0.95 9.83
CA ILE A 181 26.13 -1.63 10.98
C ILE A 181 26.68 -1.07 12.30
N ARG A 182 28.01 -0.95 12.42
CA ARG A 182 28.65 -0.39 13.63
C ARG A 182 28.26 1.06 13.86
N HIS A 183 28.12 1.85 12.80
CA HIS A 183 27.71 3.25 12.87
C HIS A 183 26.33 3.40 13.50
N PHE A 184 25.32 2.70 12.99
CA PHE A 184 23.98 2.78 13.55
C PHE A 184 23.88 2.23 14.97
N ARG A 185 24.62 1.16 15.29
CA ARG A 185 24.73 0.66 16.67
C ARG A 185 25.30 1.71 17.62
N ARG A 186 26.34 2.45 17.21
CA ARG A 186 26.90 3.57 18.02
C ARG A 186 25.92 4.73 18.19
N MET A 187 24.96 4.89 17.27
CA MET A 187 23.87 5.87 17.41
C MET A 187 22.74 5.40 18.34
N GLY A 188 22.84 4.18 18.88
CA GLY A 188 21.86 3.61 19.80
C GLY A 188 20.78 2.75 19.14
N TYR A 189 20.89 2.47 17.84
CA TYR A 189 19.95 1.58 17.15
C TYR A 189 20.32 0.11 17.34
N HIS A 190 19.31 -0.71 17.58
CA HIS A 190 19.43 -2.16 17.57
C HIS A 190 19.14 -2.67 16.15
N VAL A 191 20.19 -2.89 15.36
CA VAL A 191 20.06 -3.42 14.00
C VAL A 191 19.63 -4.89 14.06
N ILE A 192 18.46 -5.22 13.49
CA ILE A 192 17.86 -6.56 13.54
C ILE A 192 17.80 -7.26 12.19
N ALA A 193 17.94 -6.53 11.09
CA ALA A 193 17.91 -7.13 9.76
C ALA A 193 18.71 -6.28 8.77
N PHE A 194 19.31 -6.98 7.81
CA PHE A 194 20.06 -6.37 6.72
C PHE A 194 19.64 -7.03 5.41
N VAL A 195 19.14 -6.20 4.49
CA VAL A 195 18.66 -6.61 3.16
C VAL A 195 19.64 -6.11 2.11
N ASP A 196 20.20 -7.03 1.34
CA ASP A 196 21.16 -6.72 0.28
C ASP A 196 21.01 -7.74 -0.86
N ASN A 197 21.31 -7.34 -2.09
CA ASN A 197 21.29 -8.21 -3.27
C ASN A 197 22.64 -8.90 -3.50
N GLU A 198 23.74 -8.44 -2.89
CA GLU A 198 25.07 -9.02 -3.06
C GLU A 198 25.40 -10.05 -1.95
N PRO A 199 25.58 -11.34 -2.29
CA PRO A 199 26.03 -12.38 -1.37
C PRO A 199 27.27 -12.02 -0.53
N GLU A 200 28.25 -11.35 -1.14
CA GLU A 200 29.51 -10.98 -0.48
C GLU A 200 29.28 -9.95 0.64
N ASN A 201 28.37 -8.98 0.43
CA ASN A 201 27.99 -8.02 1.46
C ASN A 201 27.35 -8.74 2.66
N LEU A 202 26.46 -9.71 2.40
CA LEU A 202 25.83 -10.50 3.46
C LEU A 202 26.85 -11.36 4.22
N GLN A 203 27.83 -11.94 3.52
CA GLN A 203 28.92 -12.70 4.14
C GLN A 203 29.76 -11.80 5.06
N ALA A 204 30.11 -10.60 4.63
CA ALA A 204 30.85 -9.63 5.45
C ALA A 204 30.10 -9.28 6.75
N ILE A 205 28.76 -9.18 6.71
CA ILE A 205 27.96 -8.97 7.93
C ILE A 205 27.89 -10.24 8.79
N ALA A 206 27.75 -11.42 8.17
CA ALA A 206 27.71 -12.69 8.89
C ALA A 206 28.98 -12.98 9.70
N GLU A 207 30.13 -12.48 9.23
CA GLU A 207 31.45 -12.63 9.87
C GLU A 207 31.72 -11.59 10.95
N MET A 208 30.82 -10.62 11.16
CA MET A 208 30.94 -9.66 12.25
C MET A 208 30.71 -10.31 13.62
N ASP A 209 31.46 -9.87 14.61
CA ASP A 209 31.13 -10.13 16.00
C ASP A 209 29.71 -9.58 16.32
N ASP A 210 28.93 -10.36 17.06
CA ASP A 210 27.55 -10.03 17.46
C ASP A 210 26.55 -9.88 16.28
N ALA A 211 26.70 -10.66 15.21
CA ALA A 211 25.74 -10.72 14.10
C ALA A 211 24.50 -11.61 14.38
N ASP A 212 24.45 -12.31 15.52
CA ASP A 212 23.43 -13.34 15.84
C ASP A 212 21.98 -12.84 15.81
N ASP A 213 21.77 -11.58 16.19
CA ASP A 213 20.44 -10.95 16.19
C ASP A 213 20.08 -10.30 14.84
N ILE A 214 20.98 -10.29 13.85
CA ILE A 214 20.72 -9.74 12.51
C ILE A 214 20.21 -10.83 11.58
N LEU A 215 18.97 -10.69 11.09
CA LEU A 215 18.48 -11.47 9.96
C LEU A 215 19.08 -10.98 8.66
N LEU A 216 19.84 -11.85 7.98
CA LEU A 216 20.37 -11.59 6.64
C LEU A 216 19.35 -11.99 5.58
N LEU A 217 18.97 -11.03 4.74
CA LEU A 217 17.99 -11.18 3.68
C LEU A 217 18.64 -10.91 2.33
N HIS A 218 18.65 -11.93 1.47
CA HIS A 218 19.18 -11.81 0.11
C HIS A 218 18.06 -11.45 -0.87
N ALA A 219 18.08 -10.22 -1.38
CA ALA A 219 17.21 -9.79 -2.46
C ALA A 219 17.67 -10.47 -3.77
N HIS A 220 16.97 -11.51 -4.19
CA HIS A 220 17.31 -12.33 -5.37
C HIS A 220 16.89 -11.64 -6.68
N THR A 221 17.58 -10.54 -6.96
CA THR A 221 17.43 -9.67 -8.12
C THR A 221 18.66 -9.82 -9.04
N ILE A 222 19.19 -8.73 -9.59
CA ILE A 222 20.42 -8.70 -10.38
C ILE A 222 21.56 -8.28 -9.44
N PHE A 223 22.69 -8.98 -9.50
CA PHE A 223 23.86 -8.77 -8.64
C PHE A 223 25.15 -9.20 -9.35
N ARG A 224 26.29 -8.71 -8.86
CA ARG A 224 27.63 -8.82 -9.47
C ARG A 224 28.25 -10.20 -9.33
N SER A 225 28.14 -10.77 -8.14
CA SER A 225 28.92 -11.95 -7.76
C SER A 225 28.40 -13.24 -8.42
N LYS A 226 29.30 -14.12 -8.88
CA LYS A 226 28.94 -15.42 -9.46
C LYS A 226 28.30 -16.28 -8.37
N ARG A 227 26.97 -16.42 -8.35
CA ARG A 227 26.15 -17.23 -7.40
C ARG A 227 26.99 -17.99 -6.38
N THR A 228 27.55 -17.26 -5.43
CA THR A 228 28.37 -17.81 -4.36
C THR A 228 27.43 -18.46 -3.36
N GLN A 229 27.93 -19.41 -2.58
CA GLN A 229 27.13 -20.02 -1.53
C GLN A 229 26.75 -18.92 -0.52
N LEU A 230 25.46 -18.69 -0.33
CA LEU A 230 24.97 -17.71 0.63
C LEU A 230 25.41 -18.09 2.06
N PRO A 231 25.61 -17.11 2.95
CA PRO A 231 25.92 -17.38 4.36
C PRO A 231 24.88 -18.29 5.01
N VAL A 232 25.32 -19.10 5.98
CA VAL A 232 24.42 -19.97 6.75
C VAL A 232 23.41 -19.10 7.49
N ARG A 233 22.10 -19.41 7.37
CA ARG A 233 20.93 -18.66 7.90
C ARG A 233 20.45 -17.46 7.08
N THR A 234 21.03 -17.18 5.92
CA THR A 234 20.46 -16.20 4.98
C THR A 234 19.14 -16.69 4.40
N VAL A 235 18.15 -15.79 4.30
CA VAL A 235 16.88 -16.07 3.65
C VAL A 235 16.79 -15.28 2.35
N ALA A 236 16.67 -15.97 1.23
CA ALA A 236 16.55 -15.34 -0.09
C ALA A 236 15.09 -15.21 -0.54
N GLY A 237 14.79 -14.14 -1.26
CA GLY A 237 13.50 -13.97 -1.93
C GLY A 237 13.55 -12.84 -2.96
N ARG A 238 12.54 -12.78 -3.82
CA ARG A 238 12.45 -11.80 -4.91
C ARG A 238 11.32 -10.80 -4.71
N ASP A 239 10.18 -11.28 -4.22
CA ASP A 239 8.94 -10.51 -4.20
C ASP A 239 8.66 -9.91 -2.83
N TYR A 240 8.54 -8.58 -2.75
CA TYR A 240 8.18 -7.85 -1.54
C TYR A 240 6.67 -7.91 -1.27
N ASP A 241 6.14 -9.12 -1.09
CA ASP A 241 4.71 -9.35 -0.85
C ASP A 241 4.32 -8.91 0.57
N ILE A 242 3.63 -7.77 0.68
CA ILE A 242 3.14 -7.24 1.95
C ILE A 242 2.11 -8.16 2.62
N THR A 243 1.40 -9.00 1.86
CA THR A 243 0.42 -9.95 2.42
C THR A 243 1.09 -11.07 3.20
N GLU A 244 2.36 -11.37 2.92
CA GLU A 244 3.19 -12.32 3.68
C GLU A 244 3.87 -11.66 4.89
N LEU A 245 4.02 -10.33 4.85
CA LEU A 245 4.67 -9.54 5.89
C LEU A 245 3.71 -9.17 7.03
N VAL A 246 2.50 -8.71 6.70
CA VAL A 246 1.56 -8.11 7.64
C VAL A 246 0.47 -9.12 8.02
N PRO A 247 0.50 -9.68 9.25
CA PRO A 247 -0.61 -10.49 9.73
C PRO A 247 -1.77 -9.60 10.20
N GLU A 248 -3.00 -10.10 10.10
CA GLU A 248 -4.23 -9.39 10.51
C GLU A 248 -4.13 -8.78 11.92
N LYS A 249 -3.60 -9.55 12.88
CA LYS A 249 -3.44 -9.12 14.29
C LYS A 249 -2.56 -7.88 14.49
N SER A 250 -1.74 -7.55 13.50
CA SER A 250 -0.79 -6.43 13.57
C SER A 250 -1.35 -5.15 12.98
N LEU A 251 -2.54 -5.19 12.37
CA LEU A 251 -3.14 -4.02 11.72
C LEU A 251 -3.28 -2.82 12.69
N PRO A 252 -3.08 -1.58 12.21
CA PRO A 252 -3.16 -0.40 13.05
C PRO A 252 -4.56 -0.20 13.63
N ARG A 253 -4.66 -0.06 14.96
CA ARG A 253 -5.95 0.05 15.68
C ARG A 253 -6.72 1.34 15.43
N HIS A 254 -6.07 2.37 14.90
CA HIS A 254 -6.70 3.68 14.68
C HIS A 254 -7.38 3.81 13.31
N VAL A 255 -7.13 2.87 12.40
CA VAL A 255 -7.80 2.78 11.10
C VAL A 255 -9.07 1.98 11.28
N GLN A 256 -10.22 2.57 10.94
CA GLN A 256 -11.51 1.88 11.01
C GLN A 256 -11.71 1.03 9.75
N PHE A 257 -12.11 -0.22 9.92
CA PHE A 257 -12.38 -1.14 8.82
C PHE A 257 -13.88 -1.25 8.55
N VAL A 258 -14.26 -1.12 7.29
CA VAL A 258 -15.66 -1.10 6.83
C VAL A 258 -15.89 -2.21 5.82
N TRP A 259 -16.72 -3.18 6.20
CA TRP A 259 -17.13 -4.28 5.34
C TRP A 259 -18.15 -3.81 4.32
N HIS A 260 -17.79 -3.87 3.04
CA HIS A 260 -18.60 -3.36 1.96
C HIS A 260 -19.72 -4.33 1.53
N GLY A 261 -20.88 -3.78 1.20
CA GLY A 261 -21.98 -4.50 0.54
C GLY A 261 -22.67 -5.54 1.40
N VAL A 262 -22.85 -5.30 2.70
CA VAL A 262 -23.58 -6.19 3.62
C VAL A 262 -25.10 -6.07 3.37
N ASN A 263 -25.52 -6.48 2.17
CA ASN A 263 -26.87 -6.30 1.65
C ASN A 263 -27.70 -7.59 1.64
N ASP A 264 -27.05 -8.74 1.78
CA ASP A 264 -27.71 -10.06 1.77
C ASP A 264 -27.40 -10.84 3.06
N GLU A 265 -28.23 -11.84 3.36
CA GLU A 265 -28.11 -12.64 4.58
C GLU A 265 -26.77 -13.40 4.70
N ALA A 266 -26.18 -13.79 3.57
CA ALA A 266 -24.93 -14.55 3.59
C ALA A 266 -23.75 -13.64 3.94
N ASN A 267 -23.68 -12.44 3.34
CA ASN A 267 -22.66 -11.45 3.67
C ASN A 267 -22.85 -10.91 5.09
N LEU A 268 -24.11 -10.72 5.54
CA LEU A 268 -24.44 -10.38 6.92
C LEU A 268 -23.89 -11.42 7.89
N ARG A 269 -24.11 -12.71 7.64
CA ARG A 269 -23.59 -13.79 8.50
C ARG A 269 -22.06 -13.77 8.60
N GLN A 270 -21.36 -13.58 7.49
CA GLN A 270 -19.89 -13.47 7.45
C GLN A 270 -19.41 -12.25 8.25
N PHE A 271 -20.03 -11.09 8.02
CA PHE A 271 -19.71 -9.86 8.75
C PHE A 271 -19.92 -10.02 10.27
N MET A 272 -21.05 -10.60 10.69
CA MET A 272 -21.35 -10.79 12.12
C MET A 272 -20.34 -11.73 12.81
N ALA A 273 -19.79 -12.71 12.08
CA ALA A 273 -18.74 -13.60 12.58
C ALA A 273 -17.34 -12.96 12.60
N SER A 274 -17.15 -11.82 11.90
CA SER A 274 -15.86 -11.14 11.80
C SER A 274 -15.52 -10.26 13.01
N SER A 275 -14.27 -9.84 13.11
CA SER A 275 -13.82 -8.82 14.07
C SER A 275 -14.10 -7.37 13.59
N ILE A 276 -14.56 -7.21 12.34
CA ILE A 276 -14.77 -5.90 11.69
C ILE A 276 -15.98 -5.20 12.31
N GLU A 277 -15.83 -3.91 12.64
CA GLU A 277 -16.86 -3.18 13.38
C GLU A 277 -17.98 -2.64 12.49
N TRP A 278 -17.64 -2.12 11.31
CA TRP A 278 -18.56 -1.37 10.46
C TRP A 278 -19.05 -2.23 9.30
N ALA A 279 -20.37 -2.36 9.15
CA ALA A 279 -21.02 -2.85 7.95
C ALA A 279 -21.47 -1.66 7.09
N GLU A 280 -21.13 -1.66 5.81
CA GLU A 280 -21.75 -0.80 4.83
C GLU A 280 -22.94 -1.50 4.18
N CYS A 281 -24.10 -0.86 4.25
CA CYS A 281 -25.32 -1.30 3.63
C CYS A 281 -25.80 -0.24 2.64
N ASP A 282 -26.08 -0.66 1.42
CA ASP A 282 -26.69 0.18 0.39
C ASP A 282 -28.20 0.20 0.62
N VAL A 283 -28.80 1.37 0.76
CA VAL A 283 -30.22 1.50 1.12
C VAL A 283 -31.05 2.07 -0.02
N ARG A 284 -32.20 1.45 -0.24
CA ARG A 284 -33.21 1.83 -1.25
C ARG A 284 -34.62 1.54 -0.75
N PHE A 285 -35.62 2.11 -1.41
CA PHE A 285 -36.97 1.57 -1.28
C PHE A 285 -37.10 0.22 -2.00
N ASP A 286 -38.03 -0.61 -1.55
CA ASP A 286 -38.50 -1.77 -2.29
C ASP A 286 -39.28 -1.34 -3.56
N PRO A 287 -39.61 -2.27 -4.49
CA PRO A 287 -40.28 -1.92 -5.74
C PRO A 287 -41.62 -1.18 -5.55
N ASP A 288 -42.32 -1.47 -4.45
CA ASP A 288 -43.62 -0.86 -4.13
C ASP A 288 -43.50 0.47 -3.38
N GLY A 289 -42.31 0.82 -2.88
CA GLY A 289 -42.04 2.07 -2.16
C GLY A 289 -42.50 2.06 -0.69
N GLU A 290 -42.87 0.90 -0.14
CA GLU A 290 -43.42 0.77 1.21
C GLU A 290 -42.34 0.53 2.27
N HIS A 291 -41.24 -0.12 1.90
CA HIS A 291 -40.21 -0.57 2.83
C HIS A 291 -38.82 -0.13 2.40
N VAL A 292 -37.93 0.03 3.38
CA VAL A 292 -36.50 0.30 3.11
C VAL A 292 -35.76 -1.02 3.17
N ILE A 293 -35.08 -1.35 2.08
CA ILE A 293 -34.36 -2.60 1.88
C ILE A 293 -32.87 -2.34 1.66
N LEU A 294 -32.07 -3.39 1.86
CA LEU A 294 -30.65 -3.38 1.57
C LEU A 294 -30.43 -3.88 0.13
N ARG A 295 -30.00 -2.98 -0.77
CA ARG A 295 -29.73 -3.30 -2.17
C ARG A 295 -28.87 -2.22 -2.82
N ASN A 296 -27.80 -2.62 -3.51
CA ASN A 296 -26.95 -1.70 -4.26
C ASN A 296 -27.60 -1.23 -5.58
N ASP A 297 -27.93 -2.20 -6.45
CA ASP A 297 -28.38 -1.93 -7.81
C ASP A 297 -29.76 -1.28 -7.84
N SER A 298 -29.96 -0.32 -8.76
CA SER A 298 -31.29 0.24 -8.99
C SER A 298 -32.19 -0.76 -9.72
N PHE A 299 -33.49 -0.76 -9.42
CA PHE A 299 -34.45 -1.59 -10.15
C PHE A 299 -34.59 -1.25 -11.65
N ARG A 300 -34.09 -0.07 -12.07
CA ARG A 300 -34.03 0.32 -13.48
C ARG A 300 -32.91 -0.38 -14.23
N GLU A 301 -31.76 -0.55 -13.58
CA GLU A 301 -30.57 -1.19 -14.16
C GLU A 301 -30.64 -2.71 -14.01
N THR A 302 -31.04 -3.18 -12.84
CA THR A 302 -31.18 -4.59 -12.50
C THR A 302 -32.59 -4.81 -11.94
N PRO A 303 -33.57 -5.21 -12.78
CA PRO A 303 -34.91 -5.57 -12.32
C PRO A 303 -34.86 -6.69 -11.27
N PRO A 304 -35.83 -6.75 -10.33
CA PRO A 304 -35.84 -7.78 -9.32
C PRO A 304 -36.14 -9.16 -9.93
N ASP A 305 -35.46 -10.19 -9.44
CA ASP A 305 -35.87 -11.58 -9.70
C ASP A 305 -37.12 -11.88 -8.82
N PRO A 306 -38.15 -12.58 -9.34
CA PRO A 306 -39.32 -12.98 -8.55
C PRO A 306 -39.01 -13.63 -7.20
N ASP A 307 -37.90 -14.36 -7.10
CA ASP A 307 -37.49 -15.06 -5.87
C ASP A 307 -36.35 -14.34 -5.12
N GLU A 308 -36.05 -13.08 -5.45
CA GLU A 308 -34.99 -12.34 -4.80
C GLU A 308 -35.34 -11.99 -3.34
N PRO A 309 -34.58 -12.48 -2.34
CA PRO A 309 -34.83 -12.12 -0.95
C PRO A 309 -34.33 -10.70 -0.66
N PHE A 310 -35.20 -9.86 -0.10
CA PHE A 310 -34.82 -8.53 0.38
C PHE A 310 -34.61 -8.52 1.89
N VAL A 311 -33.44 -8.06 2.32
CA VAL A 311 -33.20 -7.77 3.73
C VAL A 311 -33.75 -6.38 4.03
N ARG A 312 -34.67 -6.29 4.99
CA ARG A 312 -35.17 -4.99 5.46
C ARG A 312 -34.18 -4.35 6.41
N ILE A 313 -34.07 -3.02 6.35
CA ILE A 313 -33.18 -2.30 7.26
C ILE A 313 -33.59 -2.49 8.73
N GLU A 314 -34.89 -2.58 9.03
CA GLU A 314 -35.37 -2.79 10.40
C GLU A 314 -34.86 -4.12 10.99
N ASP A 315 -34.89 -5.18 10.20
CA ASP A 315 -34.43 -6.51 10.62
C ASP A 315 -32.90 -6.53 10.81
N ALA A 316 -32.16 -5.91 9.88
CA ALA A 316 -30.71 -5.78 9.99
C ALA A 316 -30.29 -4.97 11.23
N LEU A 317 -31.03 -3.91 11.58
CA LEU A 317 -30.74 -3.08 12.75
C LEU A 317 -30.81 -3.86 14.06
N VAL A 318 -31.80 -4.75 14.22
CA VAL A 318 -31.89 -5.64 15.40
C VAL A 318 -30.61 -6.48 15.52
N ILE A 319 -30.21 -7.12 14.43
CA ILE A 319 -29.02 -7.99 14.38
C ILE A 319 -27.75 -7.20 14.72
N TYR A 320 -27.58 -6.01 14.16
CA TYR A 320 -26.42 -5.16 14.44
C TYR A 320 -26.39 -4.67 15.89
N GLN A 321 -27.54 -4.32 16.46
CA GLN A 321 -27.63 -3.89 17.85
C GLN A 321 -27.24 -5.01 18.81
N GLU A 322 -27.83 -6.19 18.66
CA GLU A 322 -27.54 -7.37 19.48
C GLU A 322 -26.09 -7.80 19.39
N GLY A 323 -25.49 -7.75 18.20
CA GLY A 323 -24.08 -8.11 18.00
C GLY A 323 -23.08 -6.97 18.25
N GLY A 324 -23.53 -5.79 18.68
CA GLY A 324 -22.62 -4.67 18.98
C GLY A 324 -21.90 -4.05 17.76
N LYS A 325 -22.40 -4.26 16.53
CA LYS A 325 -21.80 -3.78 15.27
C LYS A 325 -22.26 -2.38 14.83
N SER A 326 -21.42 -1.63 14.15
CA SER A 326 -21.72 -0.28 13.66
C SER A 326 -22.21 -0.31 12.21
N LEU A 327 -22.97 0.70 11.79
CA LEU A 327 -23.65 0.74 10.50
C LEU A 327 -23.25 1.98 9.71
N LYS A 328 -22.76 1.76 8.50
CA LYS A 328 -22.58 2.75 7.44
C LYS A 328 -23.70 2.58 6.41
N LEU A 329 -24.53 3.60 6.23
CA LEU A 329 -25.62 3.61 5.26
C LEU A 329 -25.19 4.36 4.01
N ASP A 330 -25.15 3.69 2.87
CA ASP A 330 -24.94 4.33 1.57
C ASP A 330 -26.27 4.73 0.95
N LEU A 331 -26.55 6.04 0.96
CA LEU A 331 -27.80 6.64 0.55
C LEU A 331 -27.82 6.78 -0.99
N LYS A 332 -28.52 5.86 -1.66
CA LYS A 332 -28.58 5.80 -3.13
C LYS A 332 -29.67 6.67 -3.76
N GLU A 333 -30.61 7.16 -2.97
CA GLU A 333 -31.84 7.81 -3.44
C GLU A 333 -32.12 9.11 -2.69
N ASN A 334 -33.08 9.87 -3.23
CA ASN A 334 -33.37 11.24 -2.82
C ASN A 334 -33.98 11.38 -1.40
N GLY A 335 -34.33 12.62 -1.04
CA GLY A 335 -34.72 13.01 0.32
C GLY A 335 -35.90 12.26 0.97
N HIS A 336 -36.78 11.60 0.23
CA HIS A 336 -37.86 10.79 0.84
C HIS A 336 -37.33 9.54 1.53
N LEU A 337 -36.34 8.87 0.93
CA LEU A 337 -35.66 7.74 1.54
C LEU A 337 -34.97 8.17 2.83
N LEU A 338 -34.28 9.31 2.79
CA LEU A 338 -33.64 9.90 3.96
C LEU A 338 -34.62 10.10 5.11
N ASP A 339 -35.77 10.75 4.87
CA ASP A 339 -36.76 11.01 5.92
C ASP A 339 -37.30 9.71 6.55
N ARG A 340 -37.47 8.66 5.74
CA ARG A 340 -37.88 7.33 6.23
C ARG A 340 -36.79 6.67 7.07
N ILE A 341 -35.53 6.70 6.61
CA ILE A 341 -34.37 6.16 7.35
C ILE A 341 -34.19 6.88 8.69
N LEU A 342 -34.27 8.21 8.72
CA LEU A 342 -34.16 8.99 9.96
C LEU A 342 -35.23 8.55 10.98
N THR A 343 -36.45 8.28 10.51
CA THR A 343 -37.54 7.79 11.36
C THR A 343 -37.24 6.39 11.90
N ILE A 344 -36.80 5.47 11.04
CA ILE A 344 -36.45 4.10 11.42
C ILE A 344 -35.33 4.10 12.47
N LEU A 345 -34.25 4.83 12.23
CA LEU A 345 -33.08 4.87 13.11
C LEU A 345 -33.41 5.48 14.49
N ARG A 346 -34.25 6.53 14.53
CA ARG A 346 -34.72 7.11 15.80
C ARG A 346 -35.55 6.11 16.60
N ASN A 347 -36.44 5.38 15.94
CA ASN A 347 -37.27 4.37 16.60
C ASN A 347 -36.45 3.17 17.08
N ALA A 348 -35.41 2.79 16.34
CA ALA A 348 -34.49 1.72 16.73
C ALA A 348 -33.59 2.12 17.92
N GLY A 349 -33.38 3.41 18.18
CA GLY A 349 -32.55 3.87 19.31
C GLY A 349 -31.06 3.56 19.17
N MET A 350 -30.55 3.47 17.93
CA MET A 350 -29.14 3.19 17.68
C MET A 350 -28.25 4.36 18.13
N PRO A 351 -27.15 4.13 18.88
CA PRO A 351 -26.26 5.20 19.30
C PRO A 351 -25.63 5.94 18.11
N GLU A 352 -25.62 7.27 18.15
CA GLU A 352 -25.14 8.11 17.03
C GLU A 352 -23.69 7.78 16.62
N ARG A 353 -22.82 7.47 17.60
CA ARG A 353 -21.43 7.07 17.36
C ARG A 353 -21.26 5.76 16.57
N ARG A 354 -22.33 4.98 16.42
CA ARG A 354 -22.39 3.73 15.62
C ARG A 354 -23.06 3.95 14.27
N LEU A 355 -23.43 5.20 13.94
CA LEU A 355 -24.04 5.57 12.68
C LEU A 355 -23.06 6.33 11.80
N TRP A 356 -23.04 5.95 10.53
CA TRP A 356 -22.29 6.62 9.48
C TRP A 356 -23.19 6.72 8.26
N PHE A 357 -23.32 7.92 7.70
CA PHE A 357 -24.06 8.18 6.47
C PHE A 357 -23.08 8.50 5.34
N ASN A 358 -23.23 7.82 4.21
CA ASN A 358 -22.52 8.11 2.98
C ASN A 358 -23.53 8.55 1.92
N GLY A 359 -23.18 9.59 1.15
CA GLY A 359 -23.98 9.99 0.00
C GLY A 359 -23.27 11.05 -0.83
N THR A 360 -23.68 11.21 -2.08
CA THR A 360 -23.09 12.19 -2.99
C THR A 360 -23.77 13.55 -2.87
N VAL A 361 -23.09 14.59 -3.37
CA VAL A 361 -23.63 15.96 -3.42
C VAL A 361 -24.91 16.03 -4.25
N GLU A 362 -25.00 15.26 -5.32
CA GLU A 362 -26.15 15.21 -6.22
C GLU A 362 -27.38 14.60 -5.54
N VAL A 363 -27.18 13.56 -4.73
CA VAL A 363 -28.25 12.82 -4.06
C VAL A 363 -28.76 13.57 -2.84
N LEU A 364 -27.86 13.98 -1.94
CA LEU A 364 -28.26 14.56 -0.65
C LEU A 364 -28.44 16.07 -0.71
N GLN A 365 -27.67 16.76 -1.55
CA GLN A 365 -27.63 18.23 -1.61
C GLN A 365 -27.35 18.84 -0.23
N ARG A 366 -27.38 20.16 -0.13
CA ARG A 366 -27.11 20.87 1.13
C ARG A 366 -28.12 20.49 2.21
N GLU A 367 -29.39 20.38 1.83
CA GLU A 367 -30.52 20.12 2.72
C GLU A 367 -30.42 18.73 3.36
N GLY A 368 -30.05 17.70 2.60
CA GLY A 368 -29.90 16.33 3.11
C GLY A 368 -28.77 16.20 4.12
N PHE A 369 -27.59 16.76 3.82
CA PHE A 369 -26.47 16.75 4.77
C PHE A 369 -26.78 17.49 6.06
N ARG A 370 -27.50 18.62 5.98
CA ARG A 370 -27.94 19.36 7.18
C ARG A 370 -28.95 18.58 8.00
N LYS A 371 -29.94 17.95 7.36
CA LYS A 371 -30.90 17.06 8.04
C LYS A 371 -30.20 15.95 8.81
N LEU A 372 -29.18 15.32 8.21
CA LEU A 372 -28.38 14.29 8.88
C LEU A 372 -27.67 14.84 10.12
N THR A 373 -27.04 15.99 9.99
CA THR A 373 -26.29 16.66 11.08
C THR A 373 -27.20 17.08 12.22
N GLU A 374 -28.40 17.60 11.90
CA GLU A 374 -29.40 17.98 12.89
C GLU A 374 -30.00 16.76 13.60
N ALA A 375 -30.20 15.65 12.88
CA ALA A 375 -30.78 14.44 13.43
C ALA A 375 -29.80 13.63 14.27
N PHE A 376 -28.53 13.58 13.88
CA PHE A 376 -27.48 12.74 14.45
C PHE A 376 -26.12 13.47 14.48
N PRO A 377 -25.96 14.50 15.32
CA PRO A 377 -24.74 15.32 15.36
C PRO A 377 -23.46 14.54 15.72
N GLY A 378 -23.58 13.40 16.39
CA GLY A 378 -22.45 12.52 16.72
C GLY A 378 -22.11 11.46 15.67
N ALA A 379 -22.83 11.41 14.54
CA ALA A 379 -22.60 10.44 13.47
C ALA A 379 -21.47 10.86 12.52
N ILE A 380 -20.93 9.89 11.78
CA ILE A 380 -20.03 10.18 10.66
C ILE A 380 -20.90 10.55 9.44
N ILE A 381 -20.60 11.66 8.79
CA ILE A 381 -21.29 12.14 7.59
C ILE A 381 -20.24 12.29 6.51
N GLN A 382 -20.30 11.39 5.53
CA GLN A 382 -19.30 11.25 4.49
C GLN A 382 -19.82 11.62 3.10
N CYS A 383 -18.94 12.24 2.32
CA CYS A 383 -19.13 12.47 0.89
C CYS A 383 -17.93 11.97 0.07
N PRO A 384 -18.14 11.25 -1.05
CA PRO A 384 -17.10 11.00 -2.05
C PRO A 384 -16.64 12.30 -2.71
N VAL A 385 -15.36 12.41 -3.04
CA VAL A 385 -14.76 13.62 -3.65
C VAL A 385 -14.23 13.39 -5.06
N ASP A 386 -14.59 12.27 -5.69
CA ASP A 386 -14.15 11.88 -7.02
C ASP A 386 -14.41 12.95 -8.09
N PHE A 387 -15.56 13.62 -8.00
CA PHE A 387 -15.93 14.73 -8.91
C PHE A 387 -15.02 15.96 -8.78
N LEU A 388 -14.30 16.12 -7.67
CA LEU A 388 -13.38 17.23 -7.43
C LEU A 388 -11.94 16.94 -7.83
N VAL A 389 -11.60 15.70 -8.20
CA VAL A 389 -10.22 15.30 -8.49
C VAL A 389 -9.51 16.24 -9.47
N PRO A 390 -10.08 16.59 -10.64
CA PRO A 390 -9.43 17.51 -11.57
C PRO A 390 -9.14 18.89 -10.96
N VAL A 391 -10.02 19.37 -10.06
CA VAL A 391 -9.88 20.66 -9.38
C VAL A 391 -8.86 20.58 -8.25
N ILE A 392 -8.81 19.47 -7.50
CA ILE A 392 -7.82 19.24 -6.45
C ILE A 392 -6.40 19.27 -7.02
N ILE A 393 -6.22 18.71 -8.22
CA ILE A 393 -4.93 18.70 -8.92
C ILE A 393 -4.66 20.05 -9.59
N GLY A 394 -5.56 20.54 -10.44
CA GLY A 394 -5.33 21.71 -11.29
C GLY A 394 -5.55 23.08 -10.64
N ALA A 395 -6.42 23.18 -9.62
CA ALA A 395 -6.74 24.44 -8.92
C ALA A 395 -6.94 24.23 -7.40
N PRO A 396 -5.88 23.88 -6.65
CA PRO A 396 -6.00 23.38 -5.27
C PRO A 396 -6.70 24.36 -4.31
N THR A 397 -6.45 25.67 -4.43
CA THR A 397 -7.11 26.70 -3.61
C THR A 397 -8.62 26.75 -3.83
N ARG A 398 -9.08 26.52 -5.08
CA ARG A 398 -10.51 26.47 -5.38
C ARG A 398 -11.13 25.20 -4.84
N ALA A 399 -10.44 24.06 -4.98
CA ALA A 399 -10.90 22.81 -4.41
C ALA A 399 -11.08 22.90 -2.89
N LEU A 400 -10.11 23.51 -2.18
CA LEU A 400 -10.21 23.72 -0.74
C LEU A 400 -11.45 24.54 -0.36
N ALA A 401 -11.73 25.65 -1.06
CA ALA A 401 -12.93 26.45 -0.79
C ALA A 401 -14.25 25.67 -1.01
N VAL A 402 -14.28 24.76 -1.99
CA VAL A 402 -15.43 23.87 -2.20
C VAL A 402 -15.53 22.86 -1.05
N LEU A 403 -14.43 22.23 -0.65
CA LEU A 403 -14.40 21.29 0.48
C LEU A 403 -14.82 21.97 1.79
N ASP A 404 -14.38 23.20 2.05
CA ASP A 404 -14.79 23.99 3.22
C ASP A 404 -16.30 24.27 3.21
N THR A 405 -16.86 24.52 2.01
CA THR A 405 -18.31 24.71 1.84
C THR A 405 -19.06 23.41 2.16
N LEU A 406 -18.58 22.28 1.66
CA LEU A 406 -19.14 20.95 1.93
C LEU A 406 -19.04 20.60 3.42
N HIS A 407 -17.90 20.89 4.04
CA HIS A 407 -17.71 20.73 5.48
C HIS A 407 -18.73 21.59 6.27
N GLY A 408 -18.98 22.82 5.83
CA GLY A 408 -20.01 23.71 6.38
C GLY A 408 -21.46 23.22 6.17
N TRP A 409 -21.70 22.17 5.38
CA TRP A 409 -23.00 21.50 5.31
C TRP A 409 -23.17 20.39 6.37
N GLY A 410 -22.09 20.07 7.09
CA GLY A 410 -22.04 19.04 8.12
C GLY A 410 -21.25 17.79 7.73
N ILE A 411 -20.64 17.76 6.54
CA ILE A 411 -19.77 16.66 6.11
C ILE A 411 -18.50 16.67 6.97
N ASN A 412 -18.24 15.60 7.70
CA ASN A 412 -17.09 15.48 8.59
C ASN A 412 -16.05 14.44 8.12
N ARG A 413 -16.32 13.74 7.02
CA ARG A 413 -15.38 12.82 6.38
C ARG A 413 -15.50 12.88 4.86
N PHE A 414 -14.38 12.74 4.16
CA PHE A 414 -14.37 12.60 2.70
C PHE A 414 -13.89 11.21 2.29
N SER A 415 -14.31 10.73 1.12
CA SER A 415 -13.85 9.44 0.59
C SER A 415 -13.22 9.52 -0.79
N VAL A 416 -12.17 8.73 -0.99
CA VAL A 416 -11.38 8.66 -2.22
C VAL A 416 -11.39 7.23 -2.76
N ASN A 417 -11.63 7.09 -4.06
CA ASN A 417 -11.61 5.80 -4.74
C ASN A 417 -10.18 5.30 -4.93
N TRP A 418 -9.88 4.10 -4.43
CA TRP A 418 -8.58 3.45 -4.58
C TRP A 418 -8.20 3.16 -6.04
N ARG A 419 -9.17 3.10 -6.95
CA ARG A 419 -8.93 2.85 -8.38
C ARG A 419 -8.58 4.11 -9.16
N ALA A 420 -8.67 5.30 -8.57
CA ALA A 420 -8.29 6.55 -9.23
C ALA A 420 -6.77 6.58 -9.51
N SER A 421 -6.37 7.06 -10.69
CA SER A 421 -4.95 7.19 -11.07
C SER A 421 -4.19 8.12 -10.12
N GLU A 422 -4.81 9.23 -9.72
CA GLU A 422 -4.21 10.28 -8.90
C GLU A 422 -4.44 10.09 -7.40
N LYS A 423 -4.88 8.89 -6.97
CA LYS A 423 -5.30 8.61 -5.58
C LYS A 423 -4.31 9.09 -4.52
N HIS A 424 -3.01 8.87 -4.72
CA HIS A 424 -1.98 9.25 -3.76
C HIS A 424 -1.84 10.76 -3.62
N ASP A 425 -1.93 11.51 -4.72
CA ASP A 425 -1.90 12.98 -4.69
C ASP A 425 -3.13 13.57 -4.02
N ILE A 426 -4.30 12.99 -4.26
CA ILE A 426 -5.57 13.40 -3.64
C ILE A 426 -5.52 13.16 -2.13
N ILE A 427 -5.17 11.94 -1.71
CA ILE A 427 -5.04 11.56 -0.29
C ILE A 427 -4.07 12.51 0.42
N ASN A 428 -2.87 12.70 -0.14
CA ASN A 428 -1.86 13.57 0.44
C ASN A 428 -2.31 15.04 0.57
N LYS A 429 -3.11 15.56 -0.38
CA LYS A 429 -3.62 16.93 -0.31
C LYS A 429 -4.71 17.09 0.75
N LEU A 430 -5.69 16.19 0.77
CA LEU A 430 -6.81 16.26 1.70
C LEU A 430 -6.34 16.13 3.16
N GLU A 431 -5.38 15.25 3.43
CA GLU A 431 -4.78 15.14 4.77
C GLU A 431 -4.02 16.39 5.18
N LYS A 432 -3.26 17.00 4.26
CA LYS A 432 -2.57 18.29 4.53
C LYS A 432 -3.55 19.42 4.81
N TRP A 433 -4.76 19.35 4.29
CA TRP A 433 -5.85 20.26 4.61
C TRP A 433 -6.60 19.90 5.90
N GLY A 434 -6.23 18.81 6.57
CA GLY A 434 -6.77 18.41 7.87
C GLY A 434 -8.06 17.59 7.81
N TYR A 435 -8.42 17.06 6.63
CA TYR A 435 -9.64 16.27 6.47
C TYR A 435 -9.44 14.80 6.86
N GLU A 436 -10.44 14.22 7.53
CA GLU A 436 -10.52 12.76 7.73
C GLU A 436 -10.91 12.05 6.43
N LEU A 437 -10.24 10.92 6.16
CA LEU A 437 -10.40 10.19 4.91
C LEU A 437 -10.85 8.74 5.09
N ASN A 438 -11.78 8.34 4.23
CA ASN A 438 -12.04 6.95 3.91
C ASN A 438 -11.49 6.59 2.53
N ILE A 439 -10.79 5.47 2.41
CA ILE A 439 -10.40 4.91 1.11
C ILE A 439 -11.38 3.79 0.78
N TYR A 440 -11.99 3.81 -0.41
CA TYR A 440 -12.98 2.80 -0.83
C TYR A 440 -12.63 2.15 -2.17
N ASN A 441 -13.40 1.15 -2.60
CA ASN A 441 -13.14 0.33 -3.80
C ASN A 441 -11.79 -0.40 -3.78
N VAL A 442 -11.40 -0.86 -2.58
CA VAL A 442 -10.18 -1.62 -2.35
C VAL A 442 -10.44 -3.12 -2.64
N PRO A 443 -9.85 -3.68 -3.72
CA PRO A 443 -10.34 -4.94 -4.32
C PRO A 443 -9.87 -6.23 -3.64
N ASP A 444 -8.67 -6.26 -3.07
CA ASP A 444 -8.03 -7.49 -2.58
C ASP A 444 -7.15 -7.19 -1.36
N LEU A 445 -6.58 -8.25 -0.78
CA LEU A 445 -5.78 -8.16 0.44
C LEU A 445 -4.53 -7.30 0.26
N GLU A 446 -3.87 -7.37 -0.90
CA GLU A 446 -2.67 -6.58 -1.17
C GLU A 446 -3.02 -5.10 -1.23
N ALA A 447 -4.03 -4.74 -2.02
CA ALA A 447 -4.54 -3.38 -2.10
C ALA A 447 -5.04 -2.86 -0.74
N PHE A 448 -5.68 -3.72 0.05
CA PHE A 448 -6.12 -3.39 1.40
C PHE A 448 -4.96 -3.04 2.31
N LEU A 449 -3.93 -3.86 2.36
CA LEU A 449 -2.74 -3.58 3.16
C LEU A 449 -2.04 -2.30 2.69
N LYS A 450 -1.92 -2.08 1.37
CA LYS A 450 -1.37 -0.84 0.80
C LYS A 450 -2.18 0.39 1.20
N ALA A 451 -3.51 0.32 1.18
CA ALA A 451 -4.37 1.40 1.66
C ALA A 451 -4.22 1.63 3.17
N VAL A 452 -4.13 0.56 3.96
CA VAL A 452 -3.97 0.64 5.42
C VAL A 452 -2.66 1.30 5.84
N VAL A 453 -1.54 1.02 5.17
CA VAL A 453 -0.24 1.62 5.53
C VAL A 453 -0.12 3.12 5.19
N LEU A 454 -1.07 3.65 4.41
CA LEU A 454 -1.24 5.10 4.27
C LEU A 454 -1.85 5.75 5.53
N LEU A 455 -2.36 4.95 6.47
CA LEU A 455 -3.00 5.37 7.72
C LEU A 455 -4.19 6.33 7.53
N PRO A 456 -5.16 6.04 6.62
CA PRO A 456 -6.38 6.84 6.54
C PRO A 456 -7.21 6.66 7.82
N ARG A 457 -8.24 7.48 7.98
CA ARG A 457 -9.18 7.30 9.10
C ARG A 457 -9.95 5.99 8.98
N SER A 458 -10.25 5.57 7.75
CA SER A 458 -10.93 4.31 7.48
C SER A 458 -10.63 3.73 6.09
N VAL A 459 -10.85 2.42 5.96
CA VAL A 459 -10.77 1.68 4.68
C VAL A 459 -12.03 0.86 4.49
N THR A 460 -12.67 1.01 3.33
CA THR A 460 -13.83 0.24 2.87
C THR A 460 -13.38 -0.79 1.83
N SER A 461 -13.65 -2.07 2.09
CA SER A 461 -13.31 -3.18 1.20
C SER A 461 -14.36 -4.27 1.29
N ASP A 462 -14.41 -5.16 0.30
CA ASP A 462 -15.32 -6.30 0.30
C ASP A 462 -14.96 -7.36 1.34
N PHE A 463 -13.77 -7.28 1.97
CA PHE A 463 -13.24 -8.31 2.88
C PHE A 463 -13.34 -9.71 2.27
N ASN A 464 -12.87 -9.81 1.04
CA ASN A 464 -12.71 -11.08 0.36
C ASN A 464 -11.25 -11.50 0.41
N PHE A 465 -10.80 -11.88 1.60
CA PHE A 465 -9.42 -12.23 1.91
C PHE A 465 -9.34 -13.68 2.40
N PRO A 466 -9.34 -14.68 1.50
CA PRO A 466 -9.28 -16.10 1.89
C PRO A 466 -8.08 -16.45 2.78
N LYS A 467 -6.96 -15.73 2.63
CA LYS A 467 -5.76 -15.87 3.47
C LYS A 467 -6.03 -15.60 4.96
N TRP A 468 -7.03 -14.77 5.26
CA TRP A 468 -7.49 -14.45 6.61
C TRP A 468 -8.89 -15.01 6.89
N HIS A 469 -9.36 -15.96 6.07
CA HIS A 469 -10.69 -16.57 6.19
C HIS A 469 -11.87 -15.60 6.09
N TYR A 470 -11.70 -14.49 5.36
CA TYR A 470 -12.80 -13.61 4.99
C TYR A 470 -13.27 -13.92 3.57
N TYR A 471 -14.58 -14.10 3.41
CA TYR A 471 -15.23 -14.51 2.14
C TYR A 471 -16.39 -13.58 1.79
N GLY A 472 -16.18 -12.26 1.94
CA GLY A 472 -17.19 -11.28 1.58
C GLY A 472 -17.52 -11.31 0.08
N ARG A 473 -18.78 -11.02 -0.24
CA ARG A 473 -19.32 -11.13 -1.60
C ARG A 473 -19.33 -9.80 -2.37
N GLY A 474 -18.96 -8.70 -1.71
CA GLY A 474 -19.11 -7.35 -2.24
C GLY A 474 -20.58 -6.98 -2.51
N PRO A 475 -20.84 -5.93 -3.32
CA PRO A 475 -22.19 -5.39 -3.51
C PRO A 475 -23.07 -6.20 -4.48
N GLY A 476 -22.53 -7.26 -5.11
CA GLY A 476 -23.31 -8.14 -6.00
C GLY A 476 -23.74 -7.50 -7.33
N LEU A 477 -22.87 -6.70 -7.97
CA LEU A 477 -23.18 -5.99 -9.22
C LEU A 477 -23.78 -6.92 -10.29
N GLY A 478 -25.00 -6.60 -10.74
CA GLY A 478 -25.71 -7.39 -11.74
C GLY A 478 -26.12 -8.78 -11.27
N GLN A 479 -26.45 -8.93 -9.97
CA GLN A 479 -26.81 -10.20 -9.30
C GLN A 479 -25.70 -11.28 -9.34
N ARG A 480 -24.46 -10.89 -9.62
CA ARG A 480 -23.32 -11.81 -9.62
C ARG A 480 -22.61 -11.78 -8.27
N HIS A 481 -22.62 -12.90 -7.57
CA HIS A 481 -21.84 -13.10 -6.35
C HIS A 481 -20.68 -14.06 -6.61
N PHE A 482 -19.57 -13.87 -5.89
CA PHE A 482 -18.51 -14.88 -5.83
C PHE A 482 -19.00 -16.05 -4.98
N GLU A 483 -19.11 -17.24 -5.59
CA GLU A 483 -19.38 -18.48 -4.87
C GLU A 483 -18.06 -19.18 -4.51
N TYR A 484 -17.87 -19.45 -3.22
CA TYR A 484 -16.74 -20.23 -2.72
C TYR A 484 -17.18 -21.67 -2.49
N SER A 485 -16.61 -22.60 -3.25
CA SER A 485 -16.67 -24.02 -2.89
C SER A 485 -15.49 -24.33 -1.96
N ILE A 486 -15.78 -24.66 -0.70
CA ILE A 486 -14.77 -25.21 0.21
C ILE A 486 -14.51 -26.63 -0.28
N THR A 487 -13.47 -26.80 -1.10
CA THR A 487 -12.94 -28.13 -1.37
C THR A 487 -12.19 -28.57 -0.11
N HIS A 488 -12.80 -29.46 0.67
CA HIS A 488 -12.06 -30.21 1.67
C HIS A 488 -10.95 -30.96 0.95
N VAL A 489 -9.70 -30.50 1.13
CA VAL A 489 -8.53 -31.27 0.72
C VAL A 489 -8.58 -32.57 1.52
N PRO A 490 -8.67 -33.74 0.89
CA PRO A 490 -8.59 -35.00 1.62
C PRO A 490 -7.24 -35.04 2.32
N GLU A 491 -7.24 -35.44 3.59
CA GLU A 491 -6.00 -35.77 4.30
C GLU A 491 -5.24 -36.81 3.47
N GLY A 492 -4.18 -36.36 2.79
CA GLY A 492 -3.26 -37.25 2.09
C GLY A 492 -2.55 -38.14 3.12
N PRO A 493 -2.25 -39.41 2.79
CA PRO A 493 -1.69 -40.33 3.75
C PRO A 493 -0.29 -39.88 4.16
N ALA A 494 0.00 -40.01 5.46
CA ALA A 494 1.31 -39.76 6.03
C ALA A 494 2.38 -40.62 5.34
N LEU A 495 3.43 -39.96 4.83
CA LEU A 495 4.73 -40.55 4.52
C LEU A 495 5.83 -39.64 5.05
#